data_AF-A0A8K0SZ17-F1
#
_entry.id   AF-A0A8K0SZ17-F1
#
_cell.length_a   1.000
_cell.length_b   1.000
_cell.length_c   1.000
_cell.angle_alpha   90.00
_cell.angle_beta   90.00
_cell.angle_gamma   90.00
#
_symmetry.space_group_name_H-M   'P 1'
#
loop_
_entity.id
_entity.type
_entity.pdbx_description
1 polymer ?
#
loop_
_entity_poly.entity_id
_entity_poly.type
_entity_poly.pdbx_seq_one_letter_code
_entity_poly.pdbx_strand_id
1 'polypeptide(L)'
;VSRLQEFEVIGRHLPTEANPTPEMYRMTIFAPNQTIAKSRFWYFLRGLRKVKKATGEIVSVKAIHEKHPQKVKNFGIWIRYDSRSGTHNMYKEYREMSRTDAVEALYSDMAARHRARFRSIHVRSEPASQARPLSSL
;
A
#
# COMPACT_ATOMS: atom_id res chain seq x y z
N VAL A 1 -7.06 -0.34 -19.63
CA VAL A 1 -6.86 -0.53 -18.16
C VAL A 1 -5.50 0.07 -17.83
N SER A 2 -5.42 1.03 -16.92
CA SER A 2 -4.13 1.68 -16.57
C SER A 2 -3.28 0.73 -15.72
N ARG A 3 -2.09 0.38 -16.19
CA ARG A 3 -1.14 -0.51 -15.49
C ARG A 3 -0.82 0.06 -14.10
N LEU A 4 -0.83 -0.80 -13.08
CA LEU A 4 -0.47 -0.39 -11.72
C LEU A 4 1.02 -0.09 -11.62
N GLN A 5 1.36 0.92 -10.83
CA GLN A 5 2.73 1.25 -10.43
C GLN A 5 2.88 1.13 -8.92
N GLU A 6 4.07 0.76 -8.46
CA GLU A 6 4.42 0.71 -7.04
C GLU A 6 4.94 2.08 -6.59
N PHE A 7 4.33 2.66 -5.56
CA PHE A 7 4.74 3.91 -4.97
C PHE A 7 5.08 3.73 -3.49
N GLU A 8 6.25 4.19 -3.09
CA GLU A 8 6.56 4.46 -1.69
C GLU A 8 6.11 5.88 -1.35
N VAL A 9 5.17 5.99 -0.41
CA VAL A 9 4.68 7.28 0.09
C VAL A 9 5.09 7.42 1.55
N ILE A 10 5.75 8.52 1.86
CA ILE A 10 6.16 8.90 3.22
C ILE A 10 5.42 10.17 3.60
N GLY A 11 4.74 10.15 4.74
CA GLY A 11 4.07 11.32 5.30
C GLY A 11 4.13 11.35 6.81
N ARG A 12 3.82 12.50 7.39
CA ARG A 12 3.86 12.74 8.83
C ARG A 12 2.77 13.71 9.26
N HIS A 13 2.57 13.85 10.57
CA HIS A 13 1.84 14.98 11.11
C HIS A 13 2.61 16.29 10.88
N LEU A 14 1.89 17.40 10.80
CA LEU A 14 2.53 18.72 10.82
C LEU A 14 3.20 18.92 12.19
N PRO A 15 4.44 19.44 12.24
CA PRO A 15 5.09 19.80 13.50
C PRO A 15 4.23 20.81 14.28
N THR A 16 4.09 20.59 15.59
CA THR A 16 3.42 21.53 16.50
C THR A 16 4.36 21.86 17.66
N GLU A 17 4.07 22.93 18.41
CA GLU A 17 4.87 23.28 19.60
C GLU A 17 4.94 22.15 20.62
N ALA A 18 3.85 21.37 20.76
CA ALA A 18 3.79 20.20 21.63
C ALA A 18 4.53 18.97 21.07
N ASN A 19 4.73 18.89 19.76
CA ASN A 19 5.47 17.79 19.12
C ASN A 19 6.26 18.31 17.90
N PRO A 20 7.49 18.83 18.12
CA PRO A 20 8.30 19.42 17.06
C PRO A 20 8.89 18.38 16.10
N THR A 21 8.96 17.11 16.51
CA THR A 21 9.49 16.00 15.69
C THR A 21 8.46 14.89 15.53
N PRO A 22 7.41 15.09 14.70
CA PRO A 22 6.39 14.07 14.49
C PRO A 22 6.95 12.82 13.81
N GLU A 23 6.38 11.67 14.16
CA GLU A 23 6.72 10.39 13.52
C GLU A 23 6.45 10.41 12.02
N MET A 24 7.37 9.82 11.26
CA MET A 24 7.19 9.60 9.82
C MET A 24 6.58 8.23 9.55
N TYR A 25 5.64 8.18 8.62
CA TYR A 25 4.93 6.99 8.22
C TYR A 25 5.22 6.68 6.76
N ARG A 26 5.84 5.52 6.53
CA ARG A 26 6.10 4.98 5.19
C ARG A 26 5.04 3.94 4.84
N MET A 27 4.56 3.97 3.60
CA MET A 27 3.65 2.94 3.07
C MET A 27 3.92 2.69 1.59
N THR A 28 3.88 1.42 1.20
CA THR A 28 3.91 0.99 -0.19
C THR A 28 2.49 0.91 -0.73
N ILE A 29 2.23 1.58 -1.86
CA ILE A 29 0.90 1.71 -2.47
C ILE A 29 0.98 1.35 -3.95
N PHE A 30 0.11 0.44 -4.38
CA PHE A 30 -0.08 0.13 -5.78
C PHE A 30 -1.21 0.99 -6.35
N ALA A 31 -0.89 1.85 -7.31
CA ALA A 31 -1.84 2.79 -7.92
C ALA A 31 -1.42 3.13 -9.35
N PRO A 32 -2.35 3.60 -10.21
CA PRO A 32 -2.02 3.91 -11.61
C PRO A 32 -1.25 5.24 -11.77
N ASN A 33 -1.30 6.13 -10.77
CA ASN A 33 -0.55 7.38 -10.77
C ASN A 33 -0.30 7.89 -9.34
N GLN A 34 0.59 8.87 -9.22
CA GLN A 34 0.97 9.46 -7.93
C GLN A 34 -0.22 10.11 -7.20
N THR A 35 -1.15 10.75 -7.92
CA THR A 35 -2.31 11.42 -7.32
C THR A 35 -3.19 10.42 -6.56
N ILE A 36 -3.47 9.28 -7.18
CA ILE A 36 -4.24 8.20 -6.56
C ILE A 36 -3.44 7.55 -5.43
N ALA A 37 -2.12 7.41 -5.57
CA ALA A 37 -1.25 6.93 -4.49
C ALA A 37 -1.34 7.83 -3.24
N LYS A 38 -1.21 9.16 -3.41
CA LYS A 38 -1.38 10.14 -2.32
C LYS A 38 -2.77 10.05 -1.68
N SER A 39 -3.83 9.89 -2.47
CA SER A 39 -5.18 9.73 -1.94
C SER A 39 -5.35 8.46 -1.12
N ARG A 40 -4.81 7.33 -1.59
CA ARG A 40 -4.84 6.06 -0.87
C ARG A 40 -3.99 6.11 0.39
N PHE A 41 -2.88 6.84 0.38
CA PHE A 41 -2.06 7.09 1.55
C PHE A 41 -2.89 7.66 2.70
N TRP A 42 -3.58 8.77 2.45
CA TRP A 42 -4.43 9.42 3.44
C TRP A 42 -5.61 8.54 3.89
N TYR A 43 -6.19 7.76 2.98
CA TYR A 43 -7.26 6.82 3.32
C TYR A 43 -6.82 5.81 4.40
N PHE A 44 -5.66 5.18 4.20
CA PHE A 44 -5.14 4.22 5.17
C PHE A 44 -4.61 4.88 6.44
N LEU A 45 -3.92 6.02 6.31
CA LEU A 45 -3.33 6.71 7.46
C LEU A 45 -4.41 7.22 8.43
N ARG A 46 -5.57 7.65 7.91
CA ARG A 46 -6.74 7.99 8.73
C ARG A 46 -7.23 6.81 9.55
N GLY A 47 -7.26 5.61 8.97
CA GLY A 47 -7.69 4.39 9.66
C GLY A 47 -6.68 3.85 10.67
N LEU A 48 -5.39 3.98 10.39
CA LEU A 48 -4.32 3.39 11.21
C LEU A 48 -3.84 4.32 12.34
N ARG A 49 -3.70 5.62 12.07
CA ARG A 49 -3.07 6.59 12.98
C ARG A 49 -3.93 7.84 13.22
N LYS A 50 -5.17 7.88 12.72
CA LYS A 50 -6.10 9.01 12.85
C LYS A 50 -5.57 10.35 12.29
N VAL A 51 -4.53 10.30 11.46
CA VAL A 51 -3.97 11.48 10.76
C VAL A 51 -4.87 11.87 9.60
N LYS A 52 -5.16 13.16 9.45
CA LYS A 52 -5.94 13.70 8.33
C LYS A 52 -5.01 14.42 7.36
N LYS A 53 -5.41 14.51 6.09
CA LYS A 53 -4.72 15.33 5.07
C LYS A 53 -4.54 16.79 5.51
N ALA A 54 -5.47 17.34 6.29
CA ALA A 54 -5.39 18.72 6.79
C ALA A 54 -4.39 18.91 7.93
N THR A 55 -4.06 17.84 8.68
CA THR A 55 -3.20 17.90 9.88
C THR A 55 -1.86 17.18 9.67
N GLY A 56 -1.53 16.86 8.43
CA GLY A 56 -0.32 16.17 8.05
C GLY A 56 0.14 16.58 6.66
N GLU A 57 1.37 16.19 6.34
CA GLU A 57 2.00 16.44 5.06
C GLU A 57 2.60 15.16 4.49
N ILE A 58 2.73 15.13 3.16
CA ILE A 58 3.48 14.08 2.47
C ILE A 58 4.89 14.62 2.23
N VAL A 59 5.88 13.96 2.83
CA VAL A 59 7.29 14.33 2.75
C VAL A 59 7.89 13.85 1.43
N SER A 60 7.53 12.64 0.98
CA SER A 60 8.09 12.05 -0.23
C SER A 60 7.11 11.09 -0.91
N VAL A 61 7.15 11.08 -2.24
CA VAL A 61 6.49 10.07 -3.09
C VAL A 61 7.51 9.58 -4.09
N LYS A 62 7.85 8.29 -4.03
CA LYS A 62 8.83 7.66 -4.91
C LYS A 62 8.19 6.52 -5.67
N ALA A 63 8.30 6.53 -6.99
CA ALA A 63 7.96 5.37 -7.82
C ALA A 63 9.05 4.31 -7.67
N ILE A 64 8.66 3.09 -7.29
CA ILE A 64 9.53 1.93 -7.22
C ILE A 64 9.36 1.13 -8.50
N HIS A 65 10.49 0.77 -9.10
CA HIS A 65 10.55 -0.12 -10.25
C HIS A 65 11.31 -1.39 -9.85
N GLU A 66 10.95 -2.51 -10.46
CA GLU A 66 11.59 -3.79 -10.20
C GLU A 66 13.07 -3.74 -10.64
N LYS A 67 13.98 -4.18 -9.75
CA LYS A 67 15.43 -4.09 -10.00
C LYS A 67 15.89 -5.04 -11.12
N HIS A 68 15.23 -6.19 -11.24
CA HIS A 68 15.57 -7.23 -12.20
C HIS A 68 14.31 -7.70 -12.93
N PRO A 69 13.80 -6.92 -13.90
CA PRO A 69 12.52 -7.18 -14.55
C PRO A 69 12.54 -8.40 -15.48
N GLN A 70 13.71 -9.00 -15.73
CA GLN A 70 13.87 -10.18 -16.59
C GLN A 70 13.98 -11.50 -15.81
N LYS A 71 13.90 -11.46 -14.48
CA LYS A 71 13.97 -12.66 -13.64
C LYS A 71 12.62 -12.93 -13.00
N VAL A 72 12.06 -14.11 -13.28
CA VAL A 72 10.85 -14.61 -12.60
C VAL A 72 11.14 -14.80 -11.11
N LYS A 73 10.22 -14.34 -10.26
CA LYS A 73 10.28 -14.47 -8.80
C LYS A 73 8.93 -14.93 -8.26
N ASN A 74 8.96 -15.52 -7.07
CA ASN A 74 7.75 -15.80 -6.31
C ASN A 74 7.48 -14.63 -5.37
N PHE A 75 6.28 -14.05 -5.44
CA PHE A 75 5.84 -12.94 -4.61
C PHE A 75 4.72 -13.40 -3.67
N GLY A 76 5.01 -13.39 -2.37
CA GLY A 76 4.02 -13.55 -1.31
C GLY A 76 3.28 -12.25 -1.07
N ILE A 77 1.95 -12.26 -1.17
CA ILE A 77 1.12 -11.09 -0.98
C ILE A 77 0.11 -11.37 0.13
N TRP A 78 0.21 -10.59 1.20
CA TRP A 78 -0.79 -10.55 2.24
C TRP A 78 -1.89 -9.59 1.83
N ILE A 79 -3.14 -10.01 1.96
CA ILE A 79 -4.29 -9.15 1.70
C ILE A 79 -5.24 -9.16 2.89
N ARG A 80 -5.89 -8.04 3.11
CA ARG A 80 -7.14 -7.95 3.85
C ARG A 80 -8.21 -7.60 2.83
N TYR A 81 -9.26 -8.40 2.72
CA TYR A 81 -10.38 -8.07 1.84
C TYR A 81 -11.71 -8.12 2.59
N ASP A 82 -12.63 -7.25 2.19
CA ASP A 82 -14.00 -7.24 2.69
C ASP A 82 -14.86 -8.09 1.76
N SER A 83 -15.45 -9.15 2.32
CA SER A 83 -16.43 -10.01 1.68
C SER A 83 -17.85 -9.52 1.98
N ARG A 84 -18.86 -10.21 1.46
CA ARG A 84 -20.28 -9.96 1.80
C ARG A 84 -20.60 -10.26 3.27
N SER A 85 -19.79 -11.09 3.92
CA SER A 85 -20.05 -11.63 5.26
C SER A 85 -19.08 -11.11 6.33
N GLY A 86 -18.03 -10.38 5.94
CA GLY A 86 -17.06 -9.83 6.88
C GLY A 86 -15.70 -9.53 6.25
N THR A 87 -14.76 -9.08 7.07
CA THR A 87 -13.37 -8.87 6.64
C THR A 87 -12.55 -10.15 6.84
N HIS A 88 -11.82 -10.58 5.80
CA HIS A 88 -10.93 -11.73 5.87
C HIS A 88 -9.50 -11.32 5.52
N ASN A 89 -8.52 -11.87 6.25
CA ASN A 89 -7.13 -11.82 5.87
C ASN A 89 -6.80 -13.07 5.05
N MET A 90 -5.96 -12.92 4.03
CA MET A 90 -5.57 -14.01 3.15
C MET A 90 -4.12 -13.81 2.72
N TYR A 91 -3.41 -14.90 2.51
CA TYR A 91 -2.07 -14.91 1.92
C TYR A 91 -2.15 -15.64 0.58
N LYS A 92 -1.53 -15.07 -0.46
CA LYS A 92 -1.45 -15.68 -1.79
C LYS A 92 -0.08 -15.48 -2.38
N GLU A 93 0.37 -16.44 -3.15
CA GLU A 93 1.65 -16.40 -3.85
C GLU A 93 1.44 -16.35 -5.35
N TYR A 94 2.20 -15.51 -6.03
CA TYR A 94 2.18 -15.36 -7.49
C TYR A 94 3.60 -15.46 -8.03
N ARG A 95 3.74 -16.14 -9.16
CA ARG A 95 5.02 -16.28 -9.87
C ARG A 95 5.02 -15.32 -11.06
N GLU A 96 5.71 -14.20 -10.92
CA GLU A 96 5.69 -13.11 -11.90
C GLU A 96 7.07 -12.46 -12.05
N MET A 97 7.19 -11.56 -13.03
CA MET A 97 8.42 -10.80 -13.31
C MET A 97 8.59 -9.59 -12.39
N SER A 98 7.49 -9.03 -11.88
CA SER A 98 7.49 -7.83 -11.03
C SER A 98 6.39 -7.88 -9.97
N ARG A 99 6.56 -7.09 -8.89
CA ARG A 99 5.53 -6.93 -7.85
C ARG A 99 4.22 -6.34 -8.39
N THR A 100 4.31 -5.41 -9.34
CA THR A 100 3.12 -4.79 -9.93
C THR A 100 2.30 -5.81 -10.70
N ASP A 101 2.95 -6.68 -11.47
CA ASP A 101 2.28 -7.72 -12.23
C ASP A 101 1.68 -8.79 -11.28
N ALA A 102 2.38 -9.13 -10.20
CA ALA A 102 1.86 -10.02 -9.16
C ALA A 102 0.60 -9.46 -8.47
N VAL A 103 0.56 -8.15 -8.18
CA VAL A 103 -0.61 -7.49 -7.61
C VAL A 103 -1.75 -7.39 -8.63
N GLU A 104 -1.46 -7.21 -9.91
CA GLU A 104 -2.46 -7.23 -10.98
C GLU A 104 -3.08 -8.62 -11.15
N ALA A 105 -2.26 -9.68 -11.14
CA ALA A 105 -2.71 -11.07 -11.12
C ALA A 105 -3.60 -11.35 -9.89
N LEU A 106 -3.21 -10.84 -8.71
CA LEU A 106 -4.02 -10.91 -7.50
C LEU A 106 -5.39 -10.24 -7.67
N TYR A 107 -5.45 -9.03 -8.24
CA TYR A 107 -6.73 -8.36 -8.45
C TYR A 107 -7.64 -9.15 -9.39
N SER A 108 -7.10 -9.67 -10.48
CA SER A 108 -7.83 -10.53 -11.42
C SER A 108 -8.35 -11.79 -10.74
N ASP A 109 -7.52 -12.44 -9.94
CA ASP A 109 -7.91 -13.64 -9.20
C ASP A 109 -9.03 -13.37 -8.18
N MET A 110 -8.87 -12.31 -7.39
CA MET A 110 -9.88 -11.93 -6.38
C MET A 110 -11.21 -11.52 -7.03
N ALA A 111 -11.17 -10.91 -8.21
CA ALA A 111 -12.38 -10.63 -9.00
C ALA A 111 -13.04 -11.92 -9.52
N ALA A 112 -12.27 -12.88 -10.01
CA ALA A 112 -12.79 -14.13 -10.57
C ALA A 112 -13.35 -15.08 -9.48
N ARG A 113 -12.56 -15.37 -8.45
CA ARG A 113 -12.88 -16.40 -7.44
C ARG A 113 -13.77 -15.89 -6.32
N HIS A 114 -13.62 -14.62 -5.96
CA HIS A 114 -14.30 -14.04 -4.79
C HIS A 114 -15.24 -12.88 -5.16
N ARG A 115 -15.32 -12.49 -6.43
CA ARG A 115 -16.08 -11.31 -6.91
C ARG A 115 -15.73 -10.04 -6.13
N ALA A 116 -14.51 -9.98 -5.61
CA ALA A 116 -14.04 -8.85 -4.82
C ALA A 116 -13.64 -7.70 -5.76
N ARG A 117 -14.02 -6.48 -5.40
CA ARG A 117 -13.69 -5.28 -6.18
C ARG A 117 -12.35 -4.72 -5.72
N PHE A 118 -11.68 -3.96 -6.59
CA PHE A 118 -10.42 -3.27 -6.24
C PHE A 118 -10.52 -2.49 -4.91
N ARG A 119 -11.64 -1.80 -4.69
CA ARG A 119 -11.86 -1.00 -3.47
C ARG A 119 -11.97 -1.84 -2.19
N SER A 120 -12.41 -3.09 -2.28
CA SER A 120 -12.61 -3.98 -1.13
C SER A 120 -11.38 -4.83 -0.81
N ILE A 121 -10.26 -4.63 -1.52
CA ILE A 121 -9.01 -5.36 -1.29
C ILE A 121 -7.94 -4.37 -0.84
N HIS A 122 -7.34 -4.68 0.30
CA HIS A 122 -6.22 -3.96 0.87
C HIS A 122 -4.99 -4.86 0.79
N VAL A 123 -4.09 -4.54 -0.14
CA VAL A 123 -2.79 -5.20 -0.26
C VAL A 123 -1.91 -4.74 0.90
N ARG A 124 -1.36 -5.71 1.63
CA ARG A 124 -0.33 -5.52 2.64
C ARG A 124 0.98 -6.01 2.05
N SER A 125 1.95 -5.13 1.89
CA SER A 125 3.34 -5.56 1.79
C SER A 125 3.73 -6.22 3.13
N GLU A 126 4.46 -7.33 3.06
CA GLU A 126 4.88 -8.17 4.19
C GLU A 126 5.44 -7.45 5.43
N PRO A 127 5.45 -8.15 6.59
CA PRO A 127 4.33 -8.31 7.47
C PRO A 127 4.18 -7.08 8.38
N ALA A 128 2.92 -6.69 8.60
CA ALA A 128 2.34 -6.10 9.83
C ALA A 128 3.30 -5.40 10.82
N SER A 129 4.17 -4.53 10.34
CA SER A 129 5.07 -3.78 11.19
C SER A 129 5.14 -2.38 10.65
N GLN A 130 4.00 -1.71 10.84
CA GLN A 130 3.81 -0.28 11.05
C GLN A 130 4.31 0.58 9.86
N ALA A 131 3.57 1.58 9.43
CA ALA A 131 3.91 2.96 9.78
C ALA A 131 5.06 3.06 10.83
N ARG A 132 6.27 2.58 10.49
CA ARG A 132 7.44 2.59 11.36
C ARG A 132 8.01 4.00 11.29
N PRO A 133 8.25 4.65 12.43
CA PRO A 133 8.98 5.90 12.44
C PRO A 133 10.36 5.66 11.81
N LEU A 134 10.80 6.56 10.93
CA LEU A 134 12.12 6.46 10.28
C LEU A 134 13.29 6.42 11.28
N SER A 135 13.06 6.78 12.55
CA SER A 135 14.01 6.61 13.66
C SER A 135 14.24 5.16 14.09
N SER A 136 13.47 4.21 13.54
CA SER A 136 13.58 2.76 13.82
C SER A 136 14.20 1.95 12.67
N LEU A 137 14.82 2.65 11.71
CA LEU A 137 15.65 2.12 10.63
C LEU A 137 17.11 2.52 10.88
#